data_AF-A0A2E0Q3K4-F1
#
_entry.id   AF-A0A2E0Q3K4-F1
#
_cell.length_a   1.000
_cell.length_b   1.000
_cell.length_c   1.000
_cell.angle_alpha   90.00
_cell.angle_beta   90.00
_cell.angle_gamma   90.00
#
_symmetry.space_group_name_H-M   'P 1'
#
loop_
_entity.id
_entity.type
_entity.pdbx_description
1 polymer ?
#
loop_
_entity_poly.entity_id
_entity_poly.type
_entity_poly.pdbx_seq_one_letter_code
_entity_poly.pdbx_strand_id
1 'polypeptide(L)'
;NRDETVFEDAEKLDITRENARRHLAFGYGIHRCVGARLAELQLRVLLEEMHQRRMRVHVAGDVQRVRANFVEGFRKLEVEVTQF
;
A
#
# COMPACT_ATOMS: atom_id res chain seq x y z
N ASN A 1 1.10 -3.49 -12.33
CA ASN A 1 1.90 -3.90 -11.16
C ASN A 1 1.83 -5.39 -10.85
N ARG A 2 1.31 -6.22 -11.77
CA ARG A 2 1.21 -7.69 -11.62
C ARG A 2 1.84 -8.43 -12.81
N ASP A 3 2.65 -7.73 -13.59
CA ASP A 3 3.30 -8.27 -14.77
C ASP A 3 4.59 -8.98 -14.33
N GLU A 4 4.63 -10.30 -14.48
CA GLU A 4 5.74 -11.15 -14.05
C GLU A 4 7.02 -10.93 -14.86
N THR A 5 6.94 -10.31 -16.04
CA THR A 5 8.14 -9.90 -16.79
C THR A 5 8.92 -8.79 -16.09
N VAL A 6 8.29 -8.08 -15.16
CA VAL A 6 8.91 -7.01 -14.36
C VAL A 6 9.02 -7.40 -12.89
N PHE A 7 7.99 -8.04 -12.33
CA PHE A 7 7.91 -8.39 -10.91
C PHE A 7 7.72 -9.90 -10.75
N GLU A 8 8.79 -10.64 -10.48
CA GLU A 8 8.68 -12.05 -10.10
C GLU A 8 7.77 -12.22 -8.87
N ASP A 9 6.91 -13.24 -8.86
CA ASP A 9 5.85 -13.45 -7.86
C ASP A 9 5.00 -12.19 -7.62
N ALA A 10 4.48 -11.58 -8.68
CA ALA A 10 3.88 -10.25 -8.64
C ALA A 10 2.66 -10.12 -7.71
N GLU A 11 1.96 -11.21 -7.42
CA GLU A 11 0.84 -11.26 -6.47
C GLU A 11 1.28 -11.28 -5.00
N LYS A 12 2.54 -11.64 -4.72
CA LYS A 12 3.09 -11.69 -3.37
C LYS A 12 3.51 -10.28 -2.91
N LEU A 13 3.07 -9.92 -1.72
CA LEU A 13 3.59 -8.75 -1.00
C LEU A 13 4.97 -9.09 -0.44
N ASP A 14 6.01 -8.67 -1.15
CA ASP A 14 7.39 -8.71 -0.71
C ASP A 14 7.86 -7.28 -0.40
N ILE A 15 8.04 -6.98 0.89
CA ILE A 15 8.50 -5.66 1.36
C ILE A 15 9.99 -5.41 1.10
N THR A 16 10.75 -6.47 0.79
CA THR A 16 12.18 -6.43 0.50
C THR A 16 12.49 -6.40 -0.99
N ARG A 17 11.47 -6.48 -1.86
CA ARG A 17 11.60 -6.47 -3.32
C ARG A 17 12.38 -5.25 -3.82
N GLU A 18 13.57 -5.48 -4.36
CA GLU A 18 14.51 -4.41 -4.77
C GLU A 18 13.95 -3.48 -5.84
N ASN A 19 13.19 -4.03 -6.80
CA ASN A 19 12.65 -3.28 -7.93
C ASN A 19 11.26 -2.68 -7.69
N ALA A 20 10.73 -2.72 -6.46
CA ALA A 20 9.38 -2.24 -6.13
C ALA A 20 9.11 -0.79 -6.56
N ARG A 21 10.14 0.07 -6.55
CA ARG A 21 10.06 1.49 -6.99
C ARG A 21 9.69 1.68 -8.47
N ARG A 22 9.71 0.61 -9.29
CA ARG A 22 9.33 0.64 -10.71
C ARG A 22 7.82 0.49 -10.95
N HIS A 23 7.01 0.40 -9.89
CA HIS A 23 5.55 0.27 -10.04
C HIS A 23 4.92 1.45 -10.80
N LEU A 24 3.76 1.22 -11.40
CA LEU A 24 3.00 2.21 -12.17
C LEU A 24 1.78 2.78 -11.42
N ALA A 25 1.67 2.58 -10.10
CA ALA A 25 0.57 3.16 -9.30
C ALA A 25 0.52 4.70 -9.36
N PHE A 26 1.66 5.36 -9.58
CA PHE A 26 1.74 6.81 -9.78
C PHE A 26 1.78 7.23 -11.26
N GLY A 27 1.54 6.30 -12.20
CA GLY A 27 1.72 6.53 -13.63
C GLY A 27 3.19 6.73 -14.03
N TYR A 28 3.39 7.18 -15.25
CA TYR A 28 4.71 7.43 -15.86
C TYR A 28 4.63 8.60 -16.86
N GLY A 29 5.78 9.13 -17.28
CA GLY A 29 5.86 10.23 -18.24
C GLY A 29 5.46 11.59 -17.65
N ILE A 30 5.00 12.49 -18.52
CA ILE A 30 4.71 13.90 -18.17
C ILE A 30 3.56 14.07 -17.18
N HIS A 31 2.72 13.05 -16.98
CA HIS A 31 1.61 13.03 -16.03
C HIS A 31 1.87 12.14 -14.81
N ARG A 32 3.12 11.70 -14.60
CA ARG A 32 3.48 10.98 -13.37
C ARG A 32 3.05 11.82 -12.16
N CYS A 33 2.43 11.17 -11.18
CA CYS A 33 1.81 11.82 -10.03
C CYS A 33 2.74 12.86 -9.37
N VAL A 34 2.33 14.12 -9.44
CA VAL A 34 3.02 15.25 -8.80
C VAL A 34 3.05 15.10 -7.28
N GLY A 35 2.05 14.42 -6.71
CA GLY A 35 1.93 14.16 -5.28
C GLY A 35 2.68 12.93 -4.77
N ALA A 36 3.42 12.20 -5.61
CA ALA A 36 4.03 10.92 -5.24
C ALA A 36 4.90 11.03 -3.97
N ARG A 37 5.71 12.08 -3.85
CA ARG A 37 6.59 12.30 -2.69
C ARG A 37 5.82 12.61 -1.41
N LEU A 38 4.67 13.26 -1.50
CA LEU A 38 3.82 13.53 -0.34
C LEU A 38 3.18 12.23 0.15
N ALA A 39 2.64 11.41 -0.75
CA ALA A 39 2.07 10.11 -0.41
C ALA A 39 3.13 9.19 0.23
N GLU A 40 4.35 9.14 -0.33
CA GLU A 40 5.47 8.40 0.23
C GLU A 40 5.82 8.88 1.64
N LEU A 41 5.85 10.20 1.87
CA LEU A 41 6.13 10.77 3.20
C LEU A 41 5.05 10.37 4.22
N GLN A 42 3.77 10.49 3.86
CA GLN A 42 2.67 10.15 4.75
C GLN A 42 2.68 8.67 5.14
N LEU A 43 2.90 7.77 4.18
CA LEU A 43 3.00 6.33 4.44
C LEU A 43 4.24 5.98 5.28
N ARG A 44 5.38 6.62 5.02
CA ARG A 44 6.60 6.43 5.81
C ARG A 44 6.38 6.82 7.27
N VAL A 45 5.84 8.01 7.53
CA VAL A 45 5.56 8.49 8.89
C VAL A 45 4.56 7.56 9.58
N LEU A 46 3.49 7.15 8.90
CA LEU A 46 2.52 6.20 9.45
C LEU A 46 3.21 4.91 9.92
N LEU A 47 4.03 4.29 9.08
CA LEU A 47 4.72 3.04 9.40
C LEU A 47 5.79 3.22 10.49
N GLU A 48 6.55 4.31 10.47
CA GLU A 48 7.53 4.67 11.51
C GLU A 48 6.83 4.81 12.88
N GLU A 49 5.75 5.58 12.96
CA GLU A 49 5.03 5.84 14.21
C GLU A 49 4.27 4.61 14.73
N MET A 50 3.71 3.80 13.83
CA MET A 50 3.12 2.50 14.19
C MET A 50 4.16 1.56 14.78
N HIS A 51 5.34 1.47 14.16
CA HIS A 51 6.43 0.62 14.64
C HIS A 51 6.95 1.10 16.01
N GLN A 52 7.16 2.41 16.20
CA GLN A 52 7.59 2.98 17.48
C GLN A 52 6.62 2.65 18.63
N ARG A 53 5.31 2.61 18.36
CA ARG A 53 4.27 2.24 19.33
C ARG A 53 4.08 0.73 19.46
N ARG A 54 4.91 -0.06 18.76
CA ARG A 54 4.83 -1.52 18.67
C ARG A 54 3.44 -1.97 18.21
N MET A 55 2.76 -1.18 17.39
CA MET A 55 1.38 -1.45 16.96
C MET A 55 1.34 -2.61 15.97
N ARG A 56 0.44 -3.56 16.22
CA ARG A 56 0.04 -4.59 15.27
C ARG A 56 -1.46 -4.48 15.00
N VAL A 57 -1.79 -4.24 13.74
CA VAL A 57 -3.17 -4.10 13.27
C VAL A 57 -3.63 -5.45 12.73
N HIS A 58 -4.73 -5.97 13.28
CA HIS A 58 -5.40 -7.18 12.81
C HIS A 58 -6.71 -6.79 12.14
N VAL A 59 -6.97 -7.32 10.96
CA VAL A 59 -8.30 -7.21 10.34
C VAL A 59 -9.23 -8.16 11.10
N ALA A 60 -10.28 -7.61 11.73
CA ALA A 60 -11.04 -8.32 12.77
C ALA A 60 -12.56 -8.37 12.50
N GLY A 61 -13.02 -7.85 11.36
CA GLY A 61 -14.44 -7.80 11.05
C GLY A 61 -14.71 -7.52 9.58
N ASP A 62 -15.74 -6.70 9.33
CA ASP A 62 -16.21 -6.39 7.99
C ASP A 62 -15.13 -5.68 7.17
N VAL A 63 -14.92 -6.22 5.96
CA VAL A 63 -14.12 -5.60 4.91
C VAL A 63 -15.02 -5.32 3.72
N GLN A 64 -15.16 -4.05 3.36
CA GLN A 64 -15.98 -3.64 2.22
C GLN A 64 -15.12 -2.88 1.23
N ARG A 65 -15.02 -3.40 0.01
CA ARG A 65 -14.30 -2.73 -1.09
C ARG A 65 -15.15 -1.62 -1.71
N VAL A 66 -14.48 -0.62 -2.28
CA VAL A 66 -15.14 0.37 -3.13
C VAL A 66 -15.63 -0.33 -4.40
N ARG A 67 -16.91 -0.17 -4.75
CA ARG A 67 -17.46 -0.66 -6.02
C ARG A 67 -17.14 0.34 -7.14
N ALA A 68 -15.97 0.21 -7.74
CA ALA A 68 -15.53 1.03 -8.87
C ALA A 68 -14.55 0.26 -9.77
N ASN A 69 -14.40 0.70 -11.02
CA ASN A 69 -13.36 0.21 -11.95
C ASN A 69 -12.12 1.11 -11.97
N PHE A 70 -12.20 2.31 -11.37
CA PHE A 70 -11.11 3.30 -11.33
C PHE A 70 -10.45 3.37 -9.93
N VAL A 71 -11.27 3.51 -8.89
CA VAL A 71 -10.78 3.59 -7.50
C VAL A 71 -10.68 2.19 -6.91
N GLU A 72 -9.45 1.74 -6.65
CA GLU A 72 -9.17 0.51 -5.89
C GLU A 72 -8.91 0.86 -4.43
N GLY A 73 -9.80 0.42 -3.52
CA GLY A 73 -9.69 0.73 -2.10
C GLY A 73 -10.81 0.14 -1.26
N PHE A 74 -10.85 0.52 0.02
CA PHE A 74 -11.82 0.04 1.00
C PHE A 74 -12.76 1.16 1.45
N ARG A 75 -14.06 0.87 1.50
CA ARG A 75 -15.09 1.69 2.17
C ARG A 75 -15.12 1.46 3.68
N LYS A 76 -14.85 0.23 4.10
CA LYS A 76 -14.84 -0.21 5.50
C LYS A 76 -13.72 -1.24 5.68
N LEU A 77 -12.96 -1.09 6.75
CA LEU A 77 -11.93 -2.05 7.19
C LEU A 77 -11.93 -2.06 8.72
N GLU A 78 -12.67 -3.00 9.31
CA GLU A 78 -12.70 -3.15 10.78
C GLU A 78 -11.42 -3.82 11.28
N VAL A 79 -10.82 -3.23 12.31
CA VAL A 79 -9.53 -3.66 12.83
C VAL A 79 -9.49 -3.66 14.35
N GLU A 80 -8.70 -4.58 14.89
CA GLU A 80 -8.23 -4.57 16.28
C GLU A 80 -6.75 -4.19 16.31
N VAL A 81 -6.36 -3.38 17.28
CA VAL A 81 -4.96 -2.95 17.46
C VAL A 81 -4.41 -3.59 18.71
N THR A 82 -3.29 -4.29 18.55
CA THR A 82 -2.53 -4.92 19.65
C THR A 82 -1.11 -4.37 19.66
N GLN A 83 -0.33 -4.75 20.68
CA GLN A 83 1.10 -4.45 20.74
C GLN A 83 1.92 -5.74 20.58
N PHE A 84 3.07 -5.66 19.88
CA PHE A 84 3.99 -6.79 19.68
C PHE A 84 5.30 -6.58 20.37
#